data_AF-A0A1B6YPJ1-F1
#
_entry.id   AF-A0A1B6YPJ1-F1
#
_cell.length_a   1.000
_cell.length_b   1.000
_cell.length_c   1.000
_cell.angle_alpha   90.00
_cell.angle_beta   90.00
_cell.angle_gamma   90.00
#
_symmetry.space_group_name_H-M   'P 1'
#
loop_
_entity.id
_entity.type
_entity.pdbx_description
1 polymer ?
#
loop_
_entity_poly.entity_id
_entity_poly.type
_entity_poly.pdbx_seq_one_letter_code
_entity_poly.pdbx_strand_id
1 'polypeptide(L)'
;MATQKLYAGAKLRETRQRLGLTQKEFAGKLGVSLPYLNQMENNNRPVSTGVVLSLAQEFGFDVTELSTGDSERLVSDMREAMADPVFAENAPPLADLRLTASNAPALARAFLDLHRAYRQTHERLASLDEALGRQDARTQPSPWDEVRDFFHYCDNYIDAVDRAAERFANQAAGKGIRAHALSTLEDSGISVSFQDISTIRHFDPTSRRLTLSSRAQPETQGFQLLLQLALIKQDALIEATLDLARFQSEQARAIAKIGLANFFAGAALMPYGAFQTTAHETRHDLELLAHRFGASIEQVAHRLSTLQRPGAKGIPFFFVRVDQAGTITKRHSATRLQFARFGGACPLWNVHRAFETPGRFLRQLAETPDGVRYISLAQDV
;
A
#
# COMPACT_ATOMS: atom_id res chain seq x y z
N MET A 1 -24.07 21.53 12.09
CA MET A 1 -22.68 21.15 11.75
C MET A 1 -22.03 22.32 11.04
N ALA A 2 -20.86 22.77 11.47
CA ALA A 2 -20.18 23.88 10.79
C ALA A 2 -19.72 23.40 9.40
N THR A 3 -20.17 24.08 8.34
CA THR A 3 -19.75 23.83 6.96
C THR A 3 -18.24 24.05 6.85
N GLN A 4 -17.49 22.97 6.68
CA GLN A 4 -16.03 23.00 6.53
C GLN A 4 -15.66 23.75 5.24
N LYS A 5 -14.81 24.76 5.35
CA LYS A 5 -14.35 25.57 4.21
C LYS A 5 -13.40 24.73 3.35
N LEU A 6 -13.69 24.59 2.06
CA LEU A 6 -12.88 23.81 1.11
C LEU A 6 -11.77 24.68 0.50
N TYR A 7 -10.50 24.33 0.71
CA TYR A 7 -9.36 24.99 0.08
C TYR A 7 -8.68 24.01 -0.87
N ALA A 8 -8.80 24.24 -2.17
CA ALA A 8 -8.34 23.32 -3.23
C ALA A 8 -7.62 24.05 -4.38
N GLY A 9 -6.88 25.11 -4.06
CA GLY A 9 -6.23 25.99 -5.04
C GLY A 9 -5.21 25.31 -5.95
N ALA A 10 -4.41 24.39 -5.41
CA ALA A 10 -3.47 23.60 -6.21
C ALA A 10 -4.19 22.72 -7.24
N LYS A 11 -5.31 22.09 -6.86
CA LYS A 11 -6.11 21.23 -7.75
C LYS A 11 -6.84 22.03 -8.82
N LEU A 12 -7.35 23.21 -8.47
CA LEU A 12 -7.90 24.18 -9.43
C LEU A 12 -6.85 24.56 -10.49
N ARG A 13 -5.63 24.87 -10.05
CA ARG A 13 -4.52 25.24 -10.92
C ARG A 13 -4.09 24.09 -11.83
N GLU A 14 -3.95 22.89 -11.27
CA GLU A 14 -3.62 21.66 -12.01
C GLU A 14 -4.69 21.38 -13.07
N THR A 15 -5.97 21.44 -12.71
CA THR A 15 -7.09 21.22 -13.63
C THR A 15 -7.06 22.22 -14.77
N ARG A 16 -6.86 23.51 -14.46
CA ARG A 16 -6.73 24.55 -15.48
C ARG A 16 -5.56 24.29 -16.44
N GLN A 17 -4.40 23.95 -15.89
CA GLN A 17 -3.19 23.66 -16.68
C GLN A 17 -3.37 22.42 -17.57
N ARG A 18 -3.97 21.35 -17.04
CA ARG A 18 -4.30 20.13 -17.79
C ARG A 18 -5.23 20.38 -18.97
N LEU A 19 -6.14 21.34 -18.82
CA LEU A 19 -7.07 21.77 -19.88
C LEU A 19 -6.48 22.83 -20.83
N GLY A 20 -5.24 23.27 -20.60
CA GLY A 20 -4.57 24.28 -21.43
C GLY A 20 -5.19 25.68 -21.35
N LEU A 21 -5.99 25.97 -20.31
CA LEU A 21 -6.75 27.23 -20.21
C LEU A 21 -5.95 28.33 -19.50
N THR A 22 -6.13 29.57 -19.95
CA THR A 22 -5.69 30.75 -19.20
C THR A 22 -6.59 30.97 -17.99
N GLN A 23 -6.11 31.70 -16.96
CA GLN A 23 -6.94 32.03 -15.80
C GLN A 23 -8.21 32.81 -16.19
N LYS A 24 -8.14 33.66 -17.23
CA LYS A 24 -9.30 34.44 -17.70
C LYS A 24 -10.38 33.54 -18.30
N GLU A 25 -10.00 32.59 -19.14
CA GLU A 25 -10.93 31.63 -19.75
C GLU A 25 -11.52 30.68 -18.71
N PHE A 26 -10.69 30.21 -17.78
CA PHE A 26 -11.13 29.32 -16.71
C PHE A 26 -12.09 30.02 -15.73
N ALA A 27 -11.83 31.29 -15.40
CA ALA A 27 -12.73 32.10 -14.58
C ALA A 27 -14.10 32.28 -15.26
N GLY A 28 -14.08 32.56 -16.57
CA GLY A 28 -15.30 32.68 -17.38
C GLY A 28 -16.14 31.39 -17.40
N LYS A 29 -15.50 30.23 -17.62
CA LYS A 29 -16.18 28.93 -17.58
C LYS A 29 -16.73 28.56 -16.21
N LEU A 30 -16.08 29.01 -15.14
CA LEU A 30 -16.52 28.78 -13.75
C LEU A 30 -17.51 29.84 -13.24
N GLY A 31 -17.91 30.81 -14.07
CA GLY A 31 -18.85 31.86 -13.68
C GLY A 31 -18.35 32.80 -12.58
N VAL A 32 -17.02 32.94 -12.43
CA VAL A 32 -16.39 33.79 -11.41
C VAL A 32 -15.49 34.86 -12.03
N SER A 33 -15.19 35.92 -11.27
CA SER A 33 -14.25 36.94 -11.74
C SER A 33 -12.81 36.44 -11.70
N LEU A 34 -11.96 36.95 -12.61
CA LEU A 34 -10.53 36.63 -12.65
C LEU A 34 -9.80 36.86 -11.31
N PRO A 35 -10.00 37.98 -10.59
CA PRO A 35 -9.40 38.17 -9.27
C PRO A 35 -9.87 37.15 -8.25
N TYR A 36 -11.14 36.72 -8.34
CA TYR A 36 -11.70 35.73 -7.43
C TYR A 36 -11.14 34.33 -7.69
N LEU A 37 -11.00 33.94 -8.96
CA LEU A 37 -10.30 32.69 -9.33
C LEU A 37 -8.85 32.71 -8.84
N ASN A 38 -8.13 33.82 -9.03
CA ASN A 38 -6.74 33.94 -8.58
C ASN A 38 -6.62 33.74 -7.06
N GLN A 39 -7.54 34.34 -6.28
CA GLN A 39 -7.58 34.14 -4.83
C GLN A 39 -7.87 32.68 -4.45
N MET A 40 -8.75 31.98 -5.18
CA MET A 40 -9.02 30.55 -4.93
C MET A 40 -7.85 29.65 -5.33
N GLU A 41 -7.22 29.87 -6.49
CA GLU A 41 -6.04 29.12 -6.95
C GLU A 41 -4.84 29.27 -6.00
N ASN A 42 -4.77 30.37 -5.26
CA ASN A 42 -3.74 30.63 -4.24
C ASN A 42 -4.22 30.34 -2.81
N ASN A 43 -5.39 29.72 -2.64
CA ASN A 43 -6.01 29.40 -1.34
C ASN A 43 -6.21 30.62 -0.41
N ASN A 44 -6.18 31.85 -0.93
CA ASN A 44 -6.56 33.06 -0.20
C ASN A 44 -8.07 33.14 0.05
N ARG A 45 -8.87 32.40 -0.74
CA ARG A 45 -10.29 32.17 -0.50
C ARG A 45 -10.65 30.69 -0.65
N PRO A 46 -11.58 30.17 0.15
CA PRO A 46 -12.11 28.84 -0.05
C PRO A 46 -12.90 28.75 -1.37
N VAL A 47 -12.89 27.57 -1.97
CA VAL A 47 -13.67 27.26 -3.16
C VAL A 47 -15.15 27.28 -2.79
N SER A 48 -15.92 28.13 -3.47
CA SER A 48 -17.35 28.24 -3.23
C SER A 48 -18.12 27.05 -3.79
N THR A 49 -19.27 26.73 -3.19
CA THR A 49 -20.14 25.64 -3.67
C THR A 49 -20.55 25.80 -5.13
N GLY A 50 -20.76 27.03 -5.60
CA GLY A 50 -21.07 27.31 -7.01
C GLY A 50 -19.92 26.95 -7.96
N VAL A 51 -18.67 27.14 -7.53
CA VAL A 51 -17.48 26.74 -8.31
C VAL A 51 -17.32 25.23 -8.33
N VAL A 52 -17.58 24.54 -7.22
CA VAL A 52 -17.57 23.06 -7.16
C VAL A 52 -18.61 22.47 -8.10
N LEU A 53 -19.82 23.02 -8.11
CA LEU A 53 -20.88 22.58 -9.03
C LEU A 53 -20.51 22.83 -10.49
N SER A 54 -19.94 24.00 -10.78
CA SER A 54 -19.48 24.36 -12.14
C SER A 54 -18.36 23.44 -12.60
N LEU A 55 -17.43 23.05 -11.71
CA LEU A 55 -16.38 22.08 -12.02
C LEU A 55 -16.95 20.72 -12.41
N ALA A 56 -17.95 20.24 -11.67
CA ALA A 56 -18.60 18.97 -11.95
C ALA A 56 -19.39 19.01 -13.28
N GLN A 57 -20.10 20.11 -13.56
CA GLN A 57 -20.96 20.25 -14.73
C GLN A 57 -20.19 20.51 -16.02
N GLU A 58 -19.26 21.46 -16.03
CA GLU A 58 -18.55 21.90 -17.23
C GLU A 58 -17.37 20.99 -17.60
N PHE A 59 -16.80 20.30 -16.62
CA PHE A 59 -15.56 19.54 -16.80
C PHE A 59 -15.65 18.07 -16.37
N GLY A 60 -16.84 17.60 -15.96
CA GLY A 60 -17.03 16.23 -15.49
C GLY A 60 -16.15 15.87 -14.29
N PHE A 61 -15.77 16.88 -13.49
CA PHE A 61 -14.79 16.73 -12.43
C PHE A 61 -15.40 15.97 -11.24
N ASP A 62 -14.76 14.89 -10.79
CA ASP A 62 -15.18 14.15 -9.59
C ASP A 62 -14.89 15.00 -8.34
N VAL A 63 -15.96 15.44 -7.66
CA VAL A 63 -15.88 16.29 -6.46
C VAL A 63 -15.11 15.60 -5.33
N THR A 64 -15.01 14.26 -5.33
CA THR A 64 -14.20 13.52 -4.36
C THR A 64 -12.70 13.73 -4.55
N GLU A 65 -12.21 14.09 -5.74
CA GLU A 65 -10.81 14.46 -5.99
C GLU A 65 -10.42 15.82 -5.39
N LEU A 66 -11.39 16.69 -5.09
CA LEU A 66 -11.14 17.94 -4.35
C LEU A 66 -11.00 17.69 -2.84
N SER A 67 -11.35 16.49 -2.35
CA SER A 67 -11.29 16.17 -0.93
C SER A 67 -9.85 15.83 -0.51
N THR A 68 -9.23 16.77 0.21
CA THR A 68 -8.28 16.71 1.34
C THR A 68 -7.33 15.53 1.61
N GLY A 69 -7.44 14.34 1.00
CA GLY A 69 -6.67 13.14 1.34
C GLY A 69 -5.15 13.29 1.17
N ASP A 70 -4.70 13.85 0.05
CA ASP A 70 -3.27 14.01 -0.26
C ASP A 70 -2.60 15.11 0.59
N SER A 71 -3.30 16.23 0.82
CA SER A 71 -2.79 17.30 1.67
C SER A 71 -2.78 16.90 3.14
N GLU A 72 -3.77 16.16 3.64
CA GLU A 72 -3.76 15.66 5.02
C GLU A 72 -2.61 14.67 5.27
N ARG A 73 -2.32 13.78 4.31
CA ARG A 73 -1.18 12.87 4.37
C ARG A 73 0.14 13.63 4.41
N LEU A 74 0.31 14.60 3.51
CA LEU A 74 1.52 15.42 3.45
C LEU A 74 1.73 16.28 4.71
N VAL A 75 0.65 16.77 5.34
CA VAL A 75 0.71 17.44 6.64
C VAL A 75 1.17 16.50 7.75
N SER A 76 0.71 15.25 7.72
CA SER A 76 1.15 14.23 8.68
C SER A 76 2.64 13.95 8.54
N ASP A 77 3.13 13.75 7.32
CA ASP A 77 4.55 13.51 7.03
C ASP A 77 5.41 14.69 7.47
N MET A 78 4.98 15.92 7.19
CA MET A 78 5.68 17.11 7.64
C MET A 78 5.70 17.21 9.16
N ARG A 79 4.61 16.89 9.85
CA ARG A 79 4.55 16.90 11.33
C ARG A 79 5.49 15.86 11.93
N GLU A 80 5.58 14.67 11.34
CA GLU A 80 6.54 13.64 11.74
C GLU A 80 7.98 14.15 11.58
N ALA A 81 8.31 14.74 10.42
CA ALA A 81 9.63 15.31 10.19
C ALA A 81 9.97 16.44 11.17
N MET A 82 8.99 17.29 11.54
CA MET A 82 9.16 18.37 12.51
C MET A 82 9.31 17.90 13.96
N ALA A 83 8.97 16.64 14.27
CA ALA A 83 9.19 16.06 15.61
C ALA A 83 10.66 15.67 15.85
N ASP A 84 11.50 15.76 14.81
CA ASP A 84 12.92 15.50 14.93
C ASP A 84 13.63 16.56 15.81
N PRO A 85 14.54 16.16 16.72
CA PRO A 85 15.29 17.08 17.58
C PRO A 85 16.02 18.20 16.83
N VAL A 86 16.40 18.00 15.56
CA VAL A 86 17.02 19.05 14.73
C VAL A 86 16.13 20.29 14.58
N PHE A 87 14.82 20.17 14.80
CA PHE A 87 13.85 21.26 14.74
C PHE A 87 13.31 21.70 16.11
N ALA A 88 13.84 21.18 17.23
CA ALA A 88 13.27 21.39 18.57
C ALA A 88 13.13 22.87 18.97
N GLU A 89 14.02 23.74 18.50
CA GLU A 89 13.99 25.17 18.82
C GLU A 89 13.03 25.97 17.94
N ASN A 90 12.71 25.50 16.72
CA ASN A 90 12.03 26.28 15.70
C ASN A 90 11.02 25.46 14.87
N ALA A 91 10.27 24.56 15.52
CA ALA A 91 9.24 23.79 14.84
C ALA A 91 8.07 24.71 14.39
N PRO A 92 7.70 24.72 13.10
CA PRO A 92 6.57 25.50 12.62
C PRO A 92 5.25 25.00 13.23
N PRO A 93 4.30 25.91 13.52
CA PRO A 93 2.98 25.52 13.99
C PRO A 93 2.23 24.70 12.92
N LEU A 94 1.30 23.85 13.37
CA LEU A 94 0.52 22.96 12.48
C LEU A 94 -0.23 23.72 11.36
N ALA A 95 -0.61 24.97 11.60
CA ALA A 95 -1.24 25.83 10.60
C ALA A 95 -0.31 26.06 9.39
N ASP A 96 0.98 26.24 9.62
CA ASP A 96 1.97 26.51 8.56
C ASP A 96 2.29 25.25 7.75
N LEU A 97 2.29 24.09 8.42
CA LEU A 97 2.41 22.80 7.74
C LEU A 97 1.22 22.55 6.80
N ARG A 98 -0.01 22.86 7.26
CA ARG A 98 -1.23 22.80 6.44
C ARG A 98 -1.18 23.73 5.24
N LEU A 99 -0.72 24.96 5.44
CA LEU A 99 -0.54 25.93 4.36
C LEU A 99 0.49 25.43 3.34
N THR A 100 1.63 24.90 3.81
CA THR A 100 2.69 24.39 2.93
C THR A 100 2.24 23.18 2.12
N ALA A 101 1.59 22.21 2.76
CA ALA A 101 1.05 21.03 2.06
C ALA A 101 -0.03 21.38 1.03
N SER A 102 -0.79 22.46 1.26
CA SER A 102 -1.87 22.88 0.36
C SER A 102 -1.37 23.77 -0.78
N ASN A 103 -0.31 24.56 -0.55
CA ASN A 103 0.14 25.61 -1.47
C ASN A 103 1.44 25.26 -2.21
N ALA A 104 2.29 24.43 -1.62
CA ALA A 104 3.60 24.05 -2.15
C ALA A 104 3.90 22.54 -1.96
N PRO A 105 3.03 21.63 -2.43
CA PRO A 105 3.18 20.20 -2.17
C PRO A 105 4.45 19.59 -2.79
N ALA A 106 4.92 20.10 -3.92
CA ALA A 106 6.19 19.67 -4.52
C ALA A 106 7.40 20.03 -3.64
N LEU A 107 7.38 21.23 -3.04
CA LEU A 107 8.43 21.67 -2.11
C LEU A 107 8.39 20.86 -0.81
N ALA A 108 7.19 20.63 -0.28
CA ALA A 108 7.02 19.79 0.91
C ALA A 108 7.56 18.38 0.70
N ARG A 109 7.29 17.75 -0.46
CA ARG A 109 7.84 16.43 -0.81
C ARG A 109 9.37 16.46 -0.94
N ALA A 110 9.92 17.44 -1.64
CA ALA A 110 11.38 17.60 -1.76
C ALA A 110 12.06 17.81 -0.40
N PHE A 111 11.43 18.58 0.50
CA PHE A 111 11.89 18.75 1.88
C PHE A 111 11.86 17.42 2.66
N LEU A 112 10.78 16.65 2.54
CA LEU A 112 10.67 15.35 3.20
C LEU A 112 11.72 14.36 2.69
N ASP A 113 12.01 14.37 1.39
CA ASP A 113 13.08 13.55 0.81
C ASP A 113 14.46 13.97 1.33
N LEU A 114 14.71 15.27 1.47
CA LEU A 114 15.92 15.81 2.09
C LEU A 114 16.04 15.40 3.56
N HIS A 115 14.96 15.50 4.34
CA HIS A 115 14.96 15.11 5.76
C HIS A 115 15.20 13.60 5.94
N ARG A 116 14.59 12.77 5.09
CA ARG A 116 14.87 11.32 5.05
C ARG A 116 16.34 11.05 4.74
N ALA A 117 16.92 11.72 3.76
CA ALA A 117 18.33 11.58 3.42
C ALA A 117 19.22 12.02 4.58
N TYR A 118 18.94 13.17 5.21
CA TYR A 118 19.64 13.65 6.40
C TYR A 118 19.62 12.61 7.53
N ARG A 119 18.45 12.06 7.83
CA ARG A 119 18.30 11.06 8.89
C ARG A 119 19.04 9.77 8.63
N GLN A 120 18.95 9.25 7.41
CA GLN A 120 19.72 8.08 7.00
C GLN A 120 21.23 8.33 7.08
N THR A 121 21.70 9.53 6.73
CA THR A 121 23.11 9.90 6.88
C THR A 121 23.51 9.98 8.35
N HIS A 122 22.68 10.54 9.22
CA HIS A 122 23.00 10.71 10.64
C HIS A 122 22.98 9.39 11.40
N GLU A 123 22.01 8.51 11.12
CA GLU A 123 21.96 7.14 11.67
C GLU A 123 23.15 6.31 11.16
N ARG A 124 23.56 6.51 9.90
CA ARG A 124 24.75 5.85 9.36
C ARG A 124 26.04 6.39 9.97
N LEU A 125 26.16 7.69 10.21
CA LEU A 125 27.30 8.27 10.93
C LEU A 125 27.38 7.72 12.37
N ALA A 126 26.26 7.62 13.07
CA ALA A 126 26.20 6.98 14.38
C ALA A 126 26.61 5.50 14.33
N SER A 127 26.20 4.77 13.28
CA SER A 127 26.63 3.37 13.05
C SER A 127 28.08 3.24 12.54
N LEU A 128 28.63 4.29 11.90
CA LEU A 128 30.00 4.37 11.39
C LEU A 128 30.99 4.73 12.50
N ASP A 129 30.59 5.52 13.50
CA ASP A 129 31.36 5.73 14.73
C ASP A 129 31.49 4.41 15.53
N GLU A 130 30.47 3.55 15.49
CA GLU A 130 30.50 2.19 16.05
C GLU A 130 31.30 1.21 15.18
N ALA A 131 31.44 1.50 13.89
CA ALA A 131 32.08 0.67 12.88
C ALA A 131 33.25 1.37 12.14
N LEU A 132 34.08 2.15 12.87
CA LEU A 132 35.32 2.80 12.41
C LEU A 132 36.37 1.77 11.96
N GLY A 133 36.07 1.04 10.90
CA GLY A 133 36.87 -0.05 10.38
C GLY A 133 36.70 -0.32 8.88
N ARG A 134 35.86 0.39 8.12
CA ARG A 134 35.92 0.36 6.64
C ARG A 134 35.10 1.46 5.97
N GLN A 135 35.80 2.30 5.21
CA GLN A 135 35.24 3.30 4.29
C GLN A 135 34.74 2.68 2.98
N ASP A 136 33.86 3.45 2.32
CA ASP A 136 33.40 3.37 0.93
C ASP A 136 32.14 2.53 0.61
N ALA A 137 30.96 3.15 0.76
CA ALA A 137 29.80 2.84 -0.09
C ALA A 137 28.87 4.05 -0.24
N ARG A 138 28.70 4.50 -1.48
CA ARG A 138 27.75 5.57 -1.85
C ARG A 138 26.32 5.10 -1.60
N THR A 139 25.54 5.98 -0.99
CA THR A 139 24.18 5.78 -0.45
C THR A 139 23.13 5.46 -1.52
N GLN A 140 22.74 4.20 -1.65
CA GLN A 140 21.48 3.79 -2.32
C GLN A 140 20.47 3.26 -1.28
N PRO A 141 19.15 3.50 -1.47
CA PRO A 141 18.12 2.85 -0.65
C PRO A 141 18.19 1.33 -0.82
N SER A 142 17.82 0.58 0.22
CA SER A 142 17.79 -0.88 0.13
C SER A 142 16.78 -1.31 -0.93
N PRO A 143 17.05 -2.34 -1.75
CA PRO A 143 16.06 -2.89 -2.67
C PRO A 143 14.71 -3.21 -2.01
N TRP A 144 14.72 -3.61 -0.73
CA TRP A 144 13.52 -3.87 0.05
C TRP A 144 12.73 -2.60 0.39
N ASP A 145 13.40 -1.48 0.61
CA ASP A 145 12.76 -0.18 0.86
C ASP A 145 12.08 0.34 -0.41
N GLU A 146 12.72 0.21 -1.57
CA GLU A 146 12.12 0.60 -2.85
C GLU A 146 10.83 -0.17 -3.13
N VAL A 147 10.85 -1.51 -2.96
CA VAL A 147 9.66 -2.34 -3.17
C VAL A 147 8.56 -2.00 -2.17
N ARG A 148 8.91 -1.79 -0.90
CA ARG A 148 7.94 -1.35 0.12
C ARG A 148 7.27 -0.04 -0.30
N ASP A 149 8.05 0.95 -0.70
CA ASP A 149 7.56 2.27 -1.07
C ASP A 149 6.66 2.17 -2.31
N PHE A 150 7.00 1.32 -3.28
CA PHE A 150 6.13 1.02 -4.43
C PHE A 150 4.73 0.52 -4.01
N PHE A 151 4.65 -0.54 -3.18
CA PHE A 151 3.35 -1.05 -2.72
C PHE A 151 2.60 -0.03 -1.85
N HIS A 152 3.32 0.80 -1.11
CA HIS A 152 2.73 1.86 -0.30
C HIS A 152 2.07 2.94 -1.16
N TYR A 153 2.75 3.44 -2.19
CA TYR A 153 2.19 4.48 -3.07
C TYR A 153 1.05 4.00 -3.97
N CYS A 154 0.86 2.69 -4.10
CA CYS A 154 -0.32 2.09 -4.75
C CYS A 154 -1.46 1.79 -3.75
N ASP A 155 -1.47 2.38 -2.55
CA ASP A 155 -2.45 2.09 -1.48
C ASP A 155 -2.59 0.58 -1.20
N ASN A 156 -1.50 -0.17 -1.38
CA ASN A 156 -1.44 -1.64 -1.28
C ASN A 156 -2.45 -2.39 -2.18
N TYR A 157 -2.85 -1.80 -3.31
CA TYR A 157 -3.78 -2.38 -4.28
C TYR A 157 -3.33 -2.15 -5.72
N ILE A 158 -3.25 -3.23 -6.50
CA ILE A 158 -2.82 -3.19 -7.91
C ILE A 158 -3.97 -3.67 -8.78
N ASP A 159 -4.74 -2.73 -9.31
CA ASP A 159 -6.03 -3.00 -9.98
C ASP A 159 -5.93 -3.99 -11.15
N ALA A 160 -4.92 -3.81 -12.02
CA ALA A 160 -4.75 -4.65 -13.20
C ALA A 160 -4.46 -6.12 -12.82
N VAL A 161 -3.61 -6.34 -11.82
CA VAL A 161 -3.24 -7.68 -11.33
C VAL A 161 -4.40 -8.30 -10.57
N ASP A 162 -5.11 -7.53 -9.74
CA ASP A 162 -6.26 -8.01 -8.97
C ASP A 162 -7.41 -8.47 -9.90
N ARG A 163 -7.75 -7.66 -10.91
CA ARG A 163 -8.76 -8.02 -11.91
C ARG A 163 -8.35 -9.22 -12.76
N ALA A 164 -7.08 -9.35 -13.10
CA ALA A 164 -6.58 -10.52 -13.82
C ALA A 164 -6.75 -11.80 -12.97
N ALA A 165 -6.41 -11.73 -11.68
CA ALA A 165 -6.57 -12.82 -10.75
C ALA A 165 -8.04 -13.20 -10.53
N GLU A 166 -8.92 -12.22 -10.39
CA GLU A 166 -10.36 -12.44 -10.25
C GLU A 166 -10.98 -13.06 -11.51
N ARG A 167 -10.59 -12.59 -12.70
CA ARG A 167 -11.02 -13.23 -13.96
C ARG A 167 -10.57 -14.69 -14.06
N PHE A 168 -9.31 -14.96 -13.69
CA PHE A 168 -8.77 -16.32 -13.66
C PHE A 168 -9.57 -17.20 -12.69
N ALA A 169 -9.84 -16.72 -11.48
CA ALA A 169 -10.61 -17.47 -10.50
C ALA A 169 -12.06 -17.75 -10.95
N ASN A 170 -12.70 -16.79 -11.62
CA ASN A 170 -14.06 -16.95 -12.14
C ASN A 170 -14.16 -18.00 -13.27
N GLN A 171 -13.05 -18.31 -13.95
CA GLN A 171 -12.99 -19.37 -14.97
C GLN A 171 -12.91 -20.78 -14.36
N ALA A 172 -12.72 -20.91 -13.04
CA ALA A 172 -12.69 -22.22 -12.39
C ALA A 172 -14.03 -22.98 -12.44
N ALA A 173 -15.14 -22.31 -12.77
CA ALA A 173 -16.46 -22.90 -13.04
C ALA A 173 -16.92 -23.93 -11.97
N GLY A 174 -16.64 -23.65 -10.70
CA GLY A 174 -17.02 -24.51 -9.57
C GLY A 174 -16.10 -25.70 -9.29
N LYS A 175 -15.06 -25.96 -10.11
CA LYS A 175 -14.06 -27.03 -9.88
C LYS A 175 -13.09 -26.73 -8.73
N GLY A 176 -13.12 -25.51 -8.20
CA GLY A 176 -12.18 -25.01 -7.21
C GLY A 176 -10.89 -24.47 -7.85
N ILE A 177 -10.32 -23.44 -7.23
CA ILE A 177 -9.18 -22.69 -7.77
C ILE A 177 -7.93 -23.57 -7.97
N ARG A 178 -7.68 -24.52 -7.06
CA ARG A 178 -6.53 -25.43 -7.13
C ARG A 178 -6.59 -26.33 -8.36
N ALA A 179 -7.74 -26.97 -8.60
CA ALA A 179 -7.93 -27.85 -9.76
C ALA A 179 -7.83 -27.05 -11.07
N HIS A 180 -8.38 -25.83 -11.10
CA HIS A 180 -8.26 -24.97 -12.25
C HIS A 180 -6.80 -24.55 -12.55
N ALA A 181 -6.03 -24.22 -11.52
CA ALA A 181 -4.61 -23.89 -11.65
C ALA A 181 -3.76 -25.08 -12.14
N LEU A 182 -4.03 -26.29 -11.64
CA LEU A 182 -3.38 -27.51 -12.13
C LEU A 182 -3.66 -27.75 -13.61
N SER A 183 -4.94 -27.77 -14.01
CA SER A 183 -5.35 -27.91 -15.42
C SER A 183 -4.71 -26.85 -16.31
N THR A 184 -4.69 -25.58 -15.87
CA THR A 184 -4.09 -24.49 -16.66
C THR A 184 -2.60 -24.68 -16.89
N LEU A 185 -1.87 -25.19 -15.89
CA LEU A 185 -0.44 -25.50 -16.03
C LEU A 185 -0.22 -26.73 -16.91
N GLU A 186 -1.03 -27.77 -16.75
CA GLU A 186 -0.99 -28.99 -17.56
C GLU A 186 -1.27 -28.70 -19.05
N ASP A 187 -2.30 -27.90 -19.35
CA ASP A 187 -2.63 -27.42 -20.71
C ASP A 187 -1.49 -26.59 -21.33
N SER A 188 -0.59 -26.09 -20.48
CA SER A 188 0.60 -25.35 -20.87
C SER A 188 1.84 -26.24 -20.98
N GLY A 189 1.69 -27.56 -20.89
CA GLY A 189 2.78 -28.52 -20.90
C GLY A 189 3.70 -28.38 -19.68
N ILE A 190 3.15 -28.02 -18.51
CA ILE A 190 3.89 -27.99 -17.24
C ILE A 190 3.36 -29.11 -16.36
N SER A 191 4.25 -30.02 -15.99
CA SER A 191 3.91 -31.10 -15.05
C SER A 191 4.02 -30.59 -13.62
N VAL A 192 2.98 -30.80 -12.82
CA VAL A 192 2.99 -30.47 -11.39
C VAL A 192 3.10 -31.74 -10.56
N SER A 193 4.00 -31.77 -9.59
CA SER A 193 4.16 -32.89 -8.67
C SER A 193 4.35 -32.44 -7.24
N PHE A 194 3.88 -33.25 -6.30
CA PHE A 194 4.04 -33.04 -4.86
C PHE A 194 5.04 -34.08 -4.35
N GLN A 195 6.18 -33.62 -3.84
CA GLN A 195 7.28 -34.50 -3.43
C GLN A 195 7.80 -34.12 -2.05
N ASP A 196 8.41 -35.09 -1.39
CA ASP A 196 9.03 -34.90 -0.09
C ASP A 196 10.37 -34.16 -0.22
N ILE A 197 10.29 -32.83 -0.36
CA ILE A 197 11.44 -31.92 -0.53
C ILE A 197 11.49 -30.84 0.56
N SER A 198 12.68 -30.34 0.86
CA SER A 198 12.90 -29.30 1.87
C SER A 198 12.48 -27.91 1.40
N THR A 199 12.62 -27.61 0.10
CA THR A 199 12.20 -26.33 -0.48
C THR A 199 10.69 -26.33 -0.72
N ILE A 200 10.02 -25.23 -0.41
CA ILE A 200 8.55 -25.13 -0.55
C ILE A 200 8.11 -25.32 -2.00
N ARG A 201 8.89 -24.80 -2.96
CA ARG A 201 8.61 -24.81 -4.39
C ARG A 201 9.90 -24.85 -5.19
N HIS A 202 9.93 -25.65 -6.24
CA HIS A 202 10.98 -25.65 -7.25
C HIS A 202 10.36 -25.75 -8.65
N PHE A 203 10.75 -24.87 -9.56
CA PHE A 203 10.34 -24.94 -10.97
C PHE A 203 11.58 -25.09 -11.85
N ASP A 204 11.63 -26.17 -12.61
CA ASP A 204 12.67 -26.39 -13.62
C ASP A 204 12.12 -25.94 -14.99
N PRO A 205 12.65 -24.84 -15.58
CA PRO A 205 12.22 -24.36 -16.88
C PRO A 205 12.61 -25.29 -18.03
N THR A 206 13.65 -26.12 -17.87
CA THR A 206 14.14 -27.02 -18.92
C THR A 206 13.22 -28.23 -19.05
N SER A 207 12.91 -28.90 -17.93
CA SER A 207 12.00 -30.04 -17.93
C SER A 207 10.51 -29.66 -17.80
N ARG A 208 10.21 -28.35 -17.67
CA ARG A 208 8.86 -27.80 -17.45
C ARG A 208 8.13 -28.50 -16.32
N ARG A 209 8.83 -28.66 -15.19
CA ARG A 209 8.32 -29.37 -14.00
C ARG A 209 8.25 -28.43 -12.82
N LEU A 210 7.06 -28.33 -12.24
CA LEU A 210 6.82 -27.68 -10.96
C LEU A 210 6.72 -28.74 -9.87
N THR A 211 7.65 -28.69 -8.91
CA THR A 211 7.61 -29.53 -7.72
C THR A 211 7.24 -28.68 -6.51
N LEU A 212 6.20 -29.08 -5.80
CA LEU A 212 5.77 -28.48 -4.54
C LEU A 212 6.08 -29.45 -3.39
N SER A 213 6.51 -28.91 -2.25
CA SER A 213 6.77 -29.74 -1.08
C SER A 213 5.48 -30.36 -0.54
N SER A 214 5.47 -31.68 -0.36
CA SER A 214 4.41 -32.37 0.37
C SER A 214 4.42 -32.09 1.88
N ARG A 215 5.54 -31.55 2.41
CA ARG A 215 5.67 -31.11 3.82
C ARG A 215 4.95 -29.78 4.10
N ALA A 216 4.74 -28.97 3.07
CA ALA A 216 4.08 -27.68 3.22
C ALA A 216 2.58 -27.87 3.46
N GLN A 217 1.98 -27.02 4.30
CA GLN A 217 0.55 -27.03 4.56
C GLN A 217 -0.28 -26.83 3.27
N PRO A 218 -1.50 -27.37 3.17
CA PRO A 218 -2.32 -27.31 1.96
C PRO A 218 -2.54 -25.89 1.40
N GLU A 219 -2.72 -24.91 2.29
CA GLU A 219 -2.89 -23.49 1.97
C GLU A 219 -1.62 -22.92 1.34
N THR A 220 -0.46 -23.28 1.88
CA THR A 220 0.85 -22.90 1.32
C THR A 220 1.07 -23.55 -0.04
N GLN A 221 0.76 -24.84 -0.20
CA GLN A 221 0.86 -25.52 -1.49
C GLN A 221 -0.01 -24.84 -2.56
N GLY A 222 -1.28 -24.56 -2.24
CA GLY A 222 -2.22 -23.89 -3.14
C GLY A 222 -1.75 -22.49 -3.53
N PHE A 223 -1.25 -21.72 -2.57
CA PHE A 223 -0.70 -20.39 -2.81
C PHE A 223 0.54 -20.43 -3.71
N GLN A 224 1.45 -21.38 -3.49
CA GLN A 224 2.69 -21.53 -4.25
C GLN A 224 2.44 -22.00 -5.69
N LEU A 225 1.41 -22.83 -5.89
CA LEU A 225 0.90 -23.18 -7.21
C LEU A 225 0.43 -21.94 -7.98
N LEU A 226 -0.41 -21.11 -7.36
CA LEU A 226 -0.94 -19.89 -7.98
C LEU A 226 0.14 -18.83 -8.24
N LEU A 227 1.11 -18.72 -7.34
CA LEU A 227 2.27 -17.85 -7.51
C LEU A 227 3.09 -18.26 -8.73
N GLN A 228 3.39 -19.56 -8.88
CA GLN A 228 4.12 -20.04 -10.06
C GLN A 228 3.31 -19.85 -11.35
N LEU A 229 2.00 -20.07 -11.29
CA LEU A 229 1.10 -19.77 -12.39
C LEU A 229 1.18 -18.29 -12.78
N ALA A 230 1.19 -17.38 -11.81
CA ALA A 230 1.36 -15.94 -12.07
C ALA A 230 2.68 -15.65 -12.81
N LEU A 231 3.80 -16.20 -12.33
CA LEU A 231 5.13 -16.01 -12.93
C LEU A 231 5.23 -16.54 -14.37
N ILE A 232 4.39 -17.50 -14.76
CA ILE A 232 4.43 -18.11 -16.08
C ILE A 232 3.39 -17.49 -17.02
N LYS A 233 2.17 -17.28 -16.53
CA LYS A 233 1.02 -16.89 -17.35
C LYS A 233 0.68 -15.41 -17.31
N GLN A 234 1.11 -14.72 -16.26
CA GLN A 234 0.87 -13.29 -16.08
C GLN A 234 2.18 -12.49 -16.18
N ASP A 235 3.26 -13.10 -16.69
CA ASP A 235 4.59 -12.49 -16.78
C ASP A 235 4.54 -11.14 -17.50
N ALA A 236 3.93 -11.07 -18.68
CA ALA A 236 3.80 -9.82 -19.44
C ALA A 236 3.04 -8.72 -18.67
N LEU A 237 2.01 -9.08 -17.91
CA LEU A 237 1.26 -8.14 -17.06
C LEU A 237 2.12 -7.66 -15.88
N ILE A 238 2.85 -8.58 -15.26
CA ILE A 238 3.74 -8.29 -14.14
C ILE A 238 4.88 -7.38 -14.60
N GLU A 239 5.55 -7.70 -15.71
CA GLU A 239 6.62 -6.88 -16.29
C GLU A 239 6.14 -5.48 -16.67
N ALA A 240 4.98 -5.37 -17.32
CA ALA A 240 4.38 -4.06 -17.64
C ALA A 240 4.09 -3.24 -16.37
N THR A 241 3.69 -3.88 -15.27
CA THR A 241 3.47 -3.21 -13.98
C THR A 241 4.79 -2.76 -13.36
N LEU A 242 5.86 -3.56 -13.48
CA LEU A 242 7.21 -3.23 -13.00
C LEU A 242 7.84 -2.08 -13.78
N ASP A 243 7.56 -1.97 -15.09
CA ASP A 243 8.04 -0.85 -15.92
C ASP A 243 7.49 0.51 -15.46
N LEU A 244 6.23 0.53 -15.00
CA LEU A 244 5.60 1.73 -14.44
C LEU A 244 6.19 2.11 -13.07
N ALA A 245 6.74 1.13 -12.33
CA ALA A 245 7.26 1.33 -10.98
C ALA A 245 8.61 2.08 -10.94
N ARG A 246 9.37 2.10 -12.05
CA ARG A 246 10.65 2.82 -12.19
C ARG A 246 11.67 2.52 -11.06
N PHE A 247 11.84 1.25 -10.72
CA PHE A 247 12.86 0.81 -9.75
C PHE A 247 14.27 1.22 -10.16
N GLN A 248 15.11 1.56 -9.18
CA GLN A 248 16.48 2.03 -9.40
C GLN A 248 17.49 0.88 -9.51
N SER A 249 17.13 -0.31 -9.01
CA SER A 249 17.97 -1.51 -9.04
C SER A 249 17.26 -2.72 -9.64
N GLU A 250 18.01 -3.57 -10.35
CA GLU A 250 17.50 -4.85 -10.86
C GLU A 250 17.06 -5.78 -9.72
N GLN A 251 17.74 -5.70 -8.57
CA GLN A 251 17.39 -6.44 -7.36
C GLN A 251 16.01 -6.03 -6.83
N ALA A 252 15.72 -4.72 -6.74
CA ALA A 252 14.40 -4.24 -6.32
C ALA A 252 13.31 -4.71 -7.30
N ARG A 253 13.59 -4.62 -8.60
CA ARG A 253 12.67 -5.12 -9.63
C ARG A 253 12.39 -6.62 -9.47
N ALA A 254 13.42 -7.44 -9.23
CA ALA A 254 13.25 -8.88 -9.03
C ALA A 254 12.44 -9.20 -7.76
N ILE A 255 12.68 -8.48 -6.65
CA ILE A 255 11.89 -8.63 -5.42
C ILE A 255 10.44 -8.22 -5.65
N ALA A 256 10.20 -7.09 -6.33
CA ALA A 256 8.87 -6.62 -6.68
C ALA A 256 8.13 -7.61 -7.59
N LYS A 257 8.82 -8.26 -8.54
CA LYS A 257 8.23 -9.30 -9.39
C LYS A 257 7.62 -10.44 -8.56
N ILE A 258 8.36 -10.91 -7.55
CA ILE A 258 7.84 -11.92 -6.60
C ILE A 258 6.71 -11.34 -5.76
N GLY A 259 6.79 -10.08 -5.33
CA GLY A 259 5.70 -9.38 -4.64
C GLY A 259 4.40 -9.32 -5.45
N LEU A 260 4.48 -8.99 -6.74
CA LEU A 260 3.33 -8.95 -7.66
C LEU A 260 2.76 -10.35 -7.91
N ALA A 261 3.61 -11.37 -8.03
CA ALA A 261 3.15 -12.76 -8.14
C ALA A 261 2.46 -13.24 -6.84
N ASN A 262 2.97 -12.86 -5.66
CA ASN A 262 2.31 -13.10 -4.38
C ASN A 262 0.94 -12.39 -4.31
N PHE A 263 0.87 -11.14 -4.77
CA PHE A 263 -0.37 -10.38 -4.83
C PHE A 263 -1.40 -11.08 -5.73
N PHE A 264 -1.00 -11.50 -6.94
CA PHE A 264 -1.85 -12.29 -7.84
C PHE A 264 -2.33 -13.58 -7.16
N ALA A 265 -1.45 -14.35 -6.53
CA ALA A 265 -1.79 -15.61 -5.87
C ALA A 265 -2.86 -15.40 -4.78
N GLY A 266 -2.70 -14.36 -3.95
CA GLY A 266 -3.68 -13.99 -2.95
C GLY A 266 -5.01 -13.56 -3.56
N ALA A 267 -5.00 -12.76 -4.62
CA ALA A 267 -6.21 -12.29 -5.30
C ALA A 267 -6.93 -13.40 -6.09
N ALA A 268 -6.21 -14.42 -6.57
CA ALA A 268 -6.79 -15.58 -7.25
C ALA A 268 -7.39 -16.58 -6.25
N LEU A 269 -6.71 -16.80 -5.11
CA LEU A 269 -7.21 -17.63 -4.02
C LEU A 269 -8.43 -16.99 -3.34
N MET A 270 -8.42 -15.66 -3.21
CA MET A 270 -9.48 -14.86 -2.59
C MET A 270 -9.97 -13.76 -3.55
N PRO A 271 -10.82 -14.09 -4.54
CA PRO A 271 -11.31 -13.15 -5.56
C PRO A 271 -12.02 -11.97 -4.92
N TYR A 272 -11.76 -10.76 -5.42
CA TYR A 272 -12.10 -9.52 -4.74
C TYR A 272 -13.58 -9.43 -4.32
N GLY A 273 -14.51 -9.60 -5.26
CA GLY A 273 -15.94 -9.47 -4.98
C GLY A 273 -16.45 -10.53 -4.02
N ALA A 274 -16.06 -11.80 -4.23
CA ALA A 274 -16.44 -12.92 -3.38
C ALA A 274 -15.86 -12.79 -1.96
N PHE A 275 -14.59 -12.41 -1.84
CA PHE A 275 -13.90 -12.22 -0.57
C PHE A 275 -14.46 -11.03 0.20
N GLN A 276 -14.68 -9.88 -0.45
CA GLN A 276 -15.28 -8.71 0.18
C GLN A 276 -16.69 -9.00 0.71
N THR A 277 -17.53 -9.66 -0.09
CA THR A 277 -18.88 -10.05 0.33
C THR A 277 -18.82 -10.96 1.55
N THR A 278 -17.97 -11.98 1.50
CA THR A 278 -17.79 -12.92 2.62
C THR A 278 -17.25 -12.22 3.87
N ALA A 279 -16.28 -11.32 3.74
CA ALA A 279 -15.74 -10.56 4.86
C ALA A 279 -16.80 -9.67 5.52
N HIS A 280 -17.73 -9.11 4.74
CA HIS A 280 -18.86 -8.38 5.28
C HIS A 280 -19.84 -9.31 6.03
N GLU A 281 -20.22 -10.44 5.44
CA GLU A 281 -21.11 -11.43 6.04
C GLU A 281 -20.58 -12.01 7.37
N THR A 282 -19.27 -12.33 7.41
CA THR A 282 -18.63 -12.90 8.59
C THR A 282 -18.15 -11.83 9.58
N ARG A 283 -18.43 -10.54 9.32
CA ARG A 283 -17.94 -9.41 10.13
C ARG A 283 -16.42 -9.43 10.32
N HIS A 284 -15.69 -9.80 9.28
CA HIS A 284 -14.23 -9.88 9.23
C HIS A 284 -13.62 -10.90 10.20
N ASP A 285 -14.34 -11.98 10.48
CA ASP A 285 -13.79 -13.11 11.22
C ASP A 285 -12.72 -13.83 10.37
N LEU A 286 -11.45 -13.77 10.82
CA LEU A 286 -10.30 -14.30 10.09
C LEU A 286 -10.34 -15.82 9.97
N GLU A 287 -10.86 -16.53 10.97
CA GLU A 287 -10.93 -18.00 10.98
C GLU A 287 -12.00 -18.50 10.01
N LEU A 288 -13.18 -17.86 10.01
CA LEU A 288 -14.24 -18.18 9.04
C LEU A 288 -13.82 -17.86 7.60
N LEU A 289 -13.08 -16.76 7.39
CA LEU A 289 -12.52 -16.42 6.09
C LEU A 289 -11.47 -17.44 5.64
N ALA A 290 -10.54 -17.80 6.52
CA ALA A 290 -9.52 -18.81 6.26
C ALA A 290 -10.15 -20.14 5.85
N HIS A 291 -11.17 -20.57 6.59
CA HIS A 291 -11.92 -21.79 6.28
C HIS A 291 -12.64 -21.72 4.93
N ARG A 292 -13.38 -20.64 4.64
CA ARG A 292 -14.15 -20.51 3.38
C ARG A 292 -13.28 -20.46 2.13
N PHE A 293 -12.07 -19.91 2.22
CA PHE A 293 -11.17 -19.75 1.07
C PHE A 293 -10.03 -20.77 1.03
N GLY A 294 -9.89 -21.64 2.04
CA GLY A 294 -8.76 -22.58 2.14
C GLY A 294 -7.42 -21.85 2.18
N ALA A 295 -7.36 -20.76 2.96
CA ALA A 295 -6.21 -19.87 3.09
C ALA A 295 -5.74 -19.81 4.54
N SER A 296 -4.46 -19.50 4.78
CA SER A 296 -3.95 -19.30 6.14
C SER A 296 -4.42 -17.96 6.73
N ILE A 297 -4.35 -17.83 8.06
CA ILE A 297 -4.66 -16.56 8.74
C ILE A 297 -3.79 -15.41 8.22
N GLU A 298 -2.50 -15.63 7.98
CA GLU A 298 -1.60 -14.62 7.39
C GLU A 298 -2.09 -14.19 5.99
N GLN A 299 -2.48 -15.15 5.14
CA GLN A 299 -2.96 -14.87 3.78
C GLN A 299 -4.27 -14.06 3.81
N VAL A 300 -5.21 -14.41 4.68
CA VAL A 300 -6.48 -13.67 4.87
C VAL A 300 -6.21 -12.26 5.37
N ALA A 301 -5.39 -12.10 6.41
CA ALA A 301 -5.05 -10.80 6.97
C ALA A 301 -4.35 -9.91 5.93
N HIS A 302 -3.46 -10.50 5.13
CA HIS A 302 -2.85 -9.80 4.00
C HIS A 302 -3.89 -9.38 2.97
N ARG A 303 -4.82 -10.27 2.57
CA ARG A 303 -5.86 -9.94 1.58
C ARG A 303 -6.78 -8.83 2.04
N LEU A 304 -7.18 -8.82 3.32
CA LEU A 304 -7.96 -7.73 3.92
C LEU A 304 -7.26 -6.36 3.76
N SER A 305 -5.93 -6.32 3.92
CA SER A 305 -5.14 -5.10 3.71
C SER A 305 -5.07 -4.61 2.26
N THR A 306 -5.59 -5.36 1.29
CA THR A 306 -5.58 -5.01 -0.14
C THR A 306 -6.93 -4.59 -0.70
N LEU A 307 -8.01 -4.55 0.12
CA LEU A 307 -9.36 -4.23 -0.36
C LEU A 307 -9.57 -2.74 -0.65
N GLN A 308 -8.81 -2.18 -1.59
CA GLN A 308 -8.82 -0.75 -1.94
C GLN A 308 -9.26 -0.45 -3.39
N ARG A 309 -10.00 -1.37 -4.02
CA ARG A 309 -10.56 -1.16 -5.37
C ARG A 309 -11.46 0.09 -5.40
N PRO A 310 -11.22 1.04 -6.33
CA PRO A 310 -12.10 2.18 -6.52
C PRO A 310 -13.56 1.75 -6.75
N GLY A 311 -14.49 2.40 -6.05
CA GLY A 311 -15.92 2.06 -6.08
C GLY A 311 -16.35 0.86 -5.23
N ALA A 312 -15.41 0.08 -4.68
CA ALA A 312 -15.70 -1.09 -3.86
C ALA A 312 -14.66 -1.27 -2.73
N LYS A 313 -14.33 -0.20 -2.01
CA LYS A 313 -13.34 -0.25 -0.91
C LYS A 313 -13.90 -1.04 0.30
N GLY A 314 -13.06 -1.86 0.92
CA GLY A 314 -13.30 -2.51 2.20
C GLY A 314 -12.88 -1.63 3.39
N ILE A 315 -12.90 -2.20 4.59
CA ILE A 315 -12.30 -1.54 5.76
C ILE A 315 -10.80 -1.34 5.49
N PRO A 316 -10.24 -0.14 5.67
CA PRO A 316 -8.81 0.06 5.53
C PRO A 316 -8.09 -0.63 6.70
N PHE A 317 -7.28 -1.64 6.39
CA PHE A 317 -6.45 -2.34 7.37
C PHE A 317 -5.00 -1.90 7.25
N PHE A 318 -4.30 -1.90 8.38
CA PHE A 318 -2.87 -2.14 8.39
C PHE A 318 -2.62 -3.63 8.66
N PHE A 319 -1.55 -4.14 8.09
CA PHE A 319 -1.08 -5.51 8.30
C PHE A 319 0.40 -5.45 8.65
N VAL A 320 0.78 -6.20 9.68
CA VAL A 320 2.17 -6.29 10.13
C VAL A 320 2.49 -7.73 10.53
N ARG A 321 3.69 -8.18 10.18
CA ARG A 321 4.30 -9.41 10.70
C ARG A 321 5.56 -9.05 11.48
N VAL A 322 5.63 -9.51 12.72
CA VAL A 322 6.72 -9.23 13.65
C VAL A 322 7.31 -10.56 14.11
N ASP A 323 8.62 -10.61 14.36
CA ASP A 323 9.26 -11.74 15.03
C ASP A 323 9.32 -11.53 16.56
N GLN A 324 9.80 -12.54 17.28
CA GLN A 324 9.88 -12.49 18.74
C GLN A 324 10.86 -11.42 19.25
N ALA A 325 11.85 -11.01 18.43
CA ALA A 325 12.77 -9.93 18.76
C ALA A 325 12.16 -8.53 18.54
N GLY A 326 10.93 -8.45 18.02
CA GLY A 326 10.27 -7.20 17.67
C GLY A 326 10.64 -6.67 16.29
N THR A 327 11.41 -7.43 15.50
CA THR A 327 11.74 -7.09 14.12
C THR A 327 10.50 -7.23 13.27
N ILE A 328 10.12 -6.15 12.59
CA ILE A 328 8.99 -6.19 11.68
C ILE A 328 9.46 -6.68 10.32
N THR A 329 9.01 -7.87 9.92
CA THR A 329 9.41 -8.55 8.68
C THR A 329 8.48 -8.27 7.50
N LYS A 330 7.26 -7.79 7.75
CA LYS A 330 6.30 -7.41 6.70
C LYS A 330 5.39 -6.30 7.20
N ARG A 331 5.11 -5.30 6.34
CA ARG A 331 4.24 -4.16 6.64
C ARG A 331 3.46 -3.76 5.40
N HIS A 332 2.15 -3.66 5.54
CA HIS A 332 1.26 -3.12 4.52
C HIS A 332 0.25 -2.21 5.21
N SER A 333 -0.13 -1.09 4.61
CA SER A 333 -1.12 -0.20 5.20
C SER A 333 -1.99 0.44 4.12
N ALA A 334 -3.30 0.28 4.28
CA ALA A 334 -4.32 1.07 3.61
C ALA A 334 -4.87 2.19 4.53
N THR A 335 -4.32 2.33 5.74
CA THR A 335 -4.77 3.30 6.75
C THR A 335 -3.85 4.52 6.81
N ARG A 336 -4.23 5.51 7.63
CA ARG A 336 -3.35 6.63 8.01
C ARG A 336 -2.24 6.21 8.99
N LEU A 337 -2.28 5.00 9.55
CA LEU A 337 -1.26 4.54 10.47
C LEU A 337 0.07 4.40 9.73
N GLN A 338 1.02 5.21 10.18
CA GLN A 338 2.42 5.10 9.80
C GLN A 338 3.11 4.33 10.91
N PHE A 339 3.56 3.10 10.59
CA PHE A 339 4.55 2.47 11.43
C PHE A 339 5.81 3.31 11.32
N ALA A 340 6.37 3.72 12.45
CA ALA A 340 7.64 4.43 12.47
C ALA A 340 8.62 3.68 11.55
N ARG A 341 9.15 4.41 10.55
CA ARG A 341 10.12 3.86 9.60
C ARG A 341 11.38 3.39 10.34
N PHE A 342 11.67 4.06 11.45
CA PHE A 342 12.76 3.81 12.38
C PHE A 342 12.28 4.03 13.82
N GLY A 343 12.75 3.22 14.78
CA GLY A 343 12.30 3.23 16.18
C GLY A 343 11.69 1.88 16.60
N GLY A 344 12.04 1.42 17.80
CA GLY A 344 11.55 0.16 18.34
C GLY A 344 10.03 0.11 18.41
N ALA A 345 9.44 -1.05 18.13
CA ALA A 345 8.01 -1.25 18.28
C ALA A 345 7.62 -0.99 19.76
N CYS A 346 6.59 -0.18 19.98
CA CYS A 346 6.12 0.17 21.32
C CYS A 346 5.87 -1.13 22.12
N PRO A 347 6.53 -1.37 23.27
CA PRO A 347 6.40 -2.63 23.99
C PRO A 347 4.99 -2.87 24.55
N LEU A 348 4.16 -1.81 24.62
CA LEU A 348 2.75 -1.91 25.01
C LEU A 348 1.84 -2.43 23.88
N TRP A 349 2.36 -2.56 22.66
CA TRP A 349 1.59 -3.05 21.53
C TRP A 349 1.34 -4.55 21.66
N ASN A 350 0.08 -4.96 21.48
CA ASN A 350 -0.38 -6.34 21.70
C ASN A 350 0.32 -7.38 20.84
N VAL A 351 0.96 -7.00 19.73
CA VAL A 351 1.70 -7.94 18.87
C VAL A 351 2.82 -8.65 19.64
N HIS A 352 3.50 -7.97 20.57
CA HIS A 352 4.58 -8.58 21.37
C HIS A 352 4.05 -9.61 22.36
N ARG A 353 2.81 -9.43 22.86
CA ARG A 353 2.15 -10.39 23.74
C ARG A 353 1.58 -11.60 23.01
N ALA A 354 1.48 -11.56 21.68
CA ALA A 354 0.97 -12.69 20.90
C ALA A 354 1.84 -13.94 21.08
N PHE A 355 3.17 -13.76 21.20
CA PHE A 355 4.13 -14.84 21.46
C PHE A 355 3.94 -15.51 22.84
N GLU A 356 3.37 -14.81 23.81
CA GLU A 356 3.09 -15.35 25.15
C GLU A 356 1.81 -16.19 25.17
N THR A 357 0.95 -16.05 24.14
CA THR A 357 -0.33 -16.75 24.05
C THR A 357 -0.56 -17.36 22.66
N PRO A 358 0.23 -18.38 22.26
CA PRO A 358 0.14 -19.02 20.95
C PRO A 358 -1.27 -19.44 20.56
N GLY A 359 -1.64 -19.21 19.30
CA GLY A 359 -2.95 -19.54 18.75
C GLY A 359 -4.13 -18.68 19.25
N ARG A 360 -3.94 -17.76 20.20
CA ARG A 360 -5.03 -16.92 20.73
C ARG A 360 -5.05 -15.53 20.06
N PHE A 361 -6.22 -15.10 19.60
CA PHE A 361 -6.42 -13.72 19.16
C PHE A 361 -6.39 -12.74 20.34
N LEU A 362 -5.45 -11.80 20.28
CA LEU A 362 -5.36 -10.64 21.14
C LEU A 362 -6.04 -9.44 20.49
N ARG A 363 -6.75 -8.65 21.30
CA ARG A 363 -7.47 -7.44 20.90
C ARG A 363 -6.98 -6.26 21.71
N GLN A 364 -6.71 -5.14 21.05
CA GLN A 364 -6.31 -3.90 21.73
C GLN A 364 -6.93 -2.70 21.03
N LEU A 365 -7.52 -1.79 21.80
CA LEU A 365 -7.76 -0.41 21.35
C LEU A 365 -6.48 0.37 21.63
N ALA A 366 -5.76 0.75 20.58
CA ALA A 366 -4.53 1.53 20.67
C ALA A 366 -4.81 2.98 20.27
N GLU A 367 -4.20 3.94 20.98
CA GLU A 367 -4.20 5.35 20.62
C GLU A 367 -2.75 5.76 20.32
N THR A 368 -2.51 6.28 19.11
CA THR A 368 -1.18 6.78 18.72
C THR A 368 -0.93 8.17 19.32
N PRO A 369 0.33 8.64 19.42
CA PRO A 369 0.65 9.94 20.04
C PRO A 369 -0.05 11.15 19.41
N ASP A 370 -0.56 11.01 18.20
CA ASP A 370 -1.35 12.02 17.50
C ASP A 370 -2.87 11.95 17.75
N GLY A 371 -3.31 11.10 18.69
CA GLY A 371 -4.69 10.95 19.13
C GLY A 371 -5.55 10.06 18.23
N VAL A 372 -4.99 9.43 17.19
CA VAL A 372 -5.73 8.51 16.32
C VAL A 372 -5.88 7.16 17.01
N ARG A 373 -7.07 6.56 16.91
CA ARG A 373 -7.40 5.28 17.56
C ARG A 373 -7.52 4.15 16.55
N TYR A 374 -7.00 2.98 16.92
CA TYR A 374 -6.99 1.77 16.11
C TYR A 374 -7.45 0.56 16.92
N ILE A 375 -8.18 -0.35 16.27
CA ILE A 375 -8.44 -1.68 16.82
C ILE A 375 -7.40 -2.62 16.22
N SER A 376 -6.53 -3.15 17.08
CA SER A 376 -5.47 -4.09 16.71
C SER A 376 -5.88 -5.51 17.05
N LEU A 377 -5.82 -6.40 16.06
CA LEU A 377 -5.90 -7.85 16.23
C LEU A 377 -4.50 -8.44 16.03
N ALA A 378 -4.06 -9.32 16.94
CA ALA A 378 -2.77 -10.00 16.83
C ALA A 378 -2.92 -11.49 17.20
N GLN A 379 -2.21 -12.36 16.47
CA GLN A 379 -2.11 -13.79 16.72
C GLN A 379 -0.73 -14.26 16.26
N ASP A 380 -0.17 -15.21 16.98
CA ASP A 380 0.99 -16.01 16.56
C ASP A 380 0.60 -16.95 15.39
N VAL A 381 1.50 -17.16 14.42
CA VAL A 381 1.24 -17.93 13.17
C VAL A 381 2.39 -18.84 12.78
#